data_AF-Q2PG88-F1
#
_entry.id   AF-Q2PG88-F1
#
_cell.length_a   1.000
_cell.length_b   1.000
_cell.length_c   1.000
_cell.angle_alpha   90.00
_cell.angle_beta   90.00
_cell.angle_gamma   90.00
#
_symmetry.space_group_name_H-M   'P 1'
#
loop_
_entity.id
_entity.type
_entity.pdbx_description
1 polymer ?
#
loop_
_entity_poly.entity_id
_entity_poly.type
_entity_poly.pdbx_seq_one_letter_code
_entity_poly.pdbx_strand_id
1 'polypeptide(L)'
;MQTRYYAKKTIEAYLHWITRYIHFHNKKHPSLMGDKEVEEFLTYLAVQGKVATKTQSLALNSLSFLYKEILKTPLSLEIRFQRVVA
;
A
#
# COMPACT_ATOMS: atom_id res chain seq x y z
N MET A 1 13.34 2.73 7.93
CA MET A 1 12.14 3.04 8.77
C MET A 1 12.54 3.29 10.21
N GLN A 2 13.25 2.36 10.87
CA GLN A 2 13.81 2.59 12.21
C GLN A 2 14.79 3.77 12.25
N THR A 3 15.63 3.91 11.22
CA THR A 3 16.52 5.06 10.99
C THR A 3 15.80 6.40 10.81
N ARG A 4 14.47 6.39 10.65
CA ARG A 4 13.61 7.56 10.54
C ARG A 4 12.67 7.71 11.74
N TYR A 5 12.95 7.01 12.83
CA TYR A 5 12.23 7.09 14.11
C TYR A 5 10.73 6.84 14.03
N TYR A 6 10.28 6.04 13.05
CA TYR A 6 8.89 5.57 13.03
C TYR A 6 8.61 4.70 14.25
N ALA A 7 7.45 4.90 14.88
CA ALA A 7 7.00 4.04 15.97
C ALA A 7 6.96 2.57 15.52
N LYS A 8 7.35 1.63 16.40
CA LYS A 8 7.43 0.20 16.09
C LYS A 8 6.13 -0.35 15.47
N LYS A 9 4.98 0.03 16.02
CA LYS A 9 3.65 -0.36 15.49
C LYS A 9 3.43 0.12 14.06
N THR A 10 3.93 1.29 13.69
CA THR A 10 3.82 1.81 12.33
C THR A 10 4.68 1.00 11.36
N ILE A 11 5.89 0.62 11.78
CA ILE A 11 6.77 -0.23 10.98
C ILE A 11 6.12 -1.60 10.75
N GLU A 12 5.61 -2.22 11.80
CA GLU A 12 4.91 -3.51 11.71
C GLU A 12 3.70 -3.44 10.78
N ALA A 13 2.89 -2.39 10.89
CA ALA A 13 1.75 -2.18 10.01
C ALA A 13 2.17 -2.02 8.55
N TYR A 14 3.24 -1.26 8.27
CA TYR A 14 3.69 -1.04 6.90
C TYR A 14 4.25 -2.32 6.28
N LEU A 15 5.08 -3.05 7.04
CA LEU A 15 5.60 -4.35 6.61
C LEU A 15 4.47 -5.34 6.33
N HIS A 16 3.43 -5.35 7.17
CA HIS A 16 2.25 -6.20 6.96
C HIS A 16 1.58 -5.93 5.60
N TRP A 17 1.29 -4.67 5.29
CA TRP A 17 0.63 -4.29 4.05
C TRP A 17 1.51 -4.50 2.82
N ILE A 18 2.80 -4.18 2.91
CA ILE A 18 3.76 -4.42 1.82
C ILE A 18 3.85 -5.93 1.52
N THR A 19 3.95 -6.77 2.55
CA THR A 19 4.03 -8.22 2.38
C THR A 19 2.75 -8.78 1.78
N ARG A 20 1.59 -8.32 2.25
CA ARG A 20 0.28 -8.75 1.71
C ARG A 20 0.11 -8.34 0.25
N TYR A 21 0.53 -7.15 -0.13
CA TYR A 21 0.55 -6.67 -1.52
C TYR A 21 1.43 -7.53 -2.43
N ILE A 22 2.65 -7.87 -1.99
CA ILE A 22 3.56 -8.74 -2.74
C ILE A 22 2.95 -10.14 -2.92
N HIS A 23 2.35 -10.70 -1.87
CA HIS A 23 1.70 -12.01 -1.96
C HIS A 23 0.46 -12.00 -2.86
N PHE A 24 -0.34 -10.94 -2.84
CA PHE A 24 -1.48 -10.78 -3.74
C PHE A 24 -1.05 -10.82 -5.21
N HIS A 25 0.11 -10.24 -5.53
CA HIS A 25 0.71 -10.25 -6.85
C HIS A 25 1.68 -11.43 -7.08
N ASN A 26 1.44 -12.57 -6.43
CA ASN A 26 2.20 -13.82 -6.63
C ASN A 26 3.73 -13.67 -6.45
N LYS A 27 4.15 -12.86 -5.49
CA LYS A 27 5.56 -12.55 -5.21
C LYS A 27 6.28 -11.83 -6.36
N LYS A 28 5.55 -11.20 -7.28
CA LYS A 28 6.11 -10.27 -8.26
C LYS A 28 6.84 -9.15 -7.52
N HIS A 29 8.05 -8.82 -7.97
CA HIS A 29 8.84 -7.79 -7.32
C HIS A 29 8.18 -6.41 -7.49
N PRO A 30 8.01 -5.61 -6.41
CA PRO A 30 7.35 -4.29 -6.49
C PRO A 30 7.95 -3.29 -7.47
N SER A 31 9.23 -3.40 -7.82
CA SER A 31 9.84 -2.54 -8.85
C SER A 31 9.34 -2.82 -10.27
N LEU A 32 8.66 -3.94 -10.49
CA LEU A 32 8.06 -4.34 -11.77
C LEU A 32 6.55 -4.07 -11.79
N MET A 33 6.06 -3.36 -10.78
CA MET A 33 4.67 -3.01 -10.56
C MET A 33 4.56 -1.51 -10.36
N GLY A 34 3.35 -0.98 -10.37
CA GLY A 34 3.11 0.42 -10.11
C GLY A 34 1.66 0.69 -9.77
N ASP A 35 1.16 1.82 -10.26
CA ASP A 35 -0.14 2.36 -9.92
C ASP A 35 -1.28 1.36 -10.13
N LYS A 36 -1.27 0.67 -11.27
CA LYS A 36 -2.27 -0.35 -11.63
C LYS A 36 -2.36 -1.46 -10.58
N GLU A 37 -1.22 -2.07 -10.22
CA GLU A 37 -1.21 -3.15 -9.24
C GLU A 37 -1.60 -2.68 -7.83
N VAL A 38 -1.28 -1.43 -7.50
CA VAL A 38 -1.71 -0.81 -6.23
C VAL A 38 -3.22 -0.63 -6.21
N GLU A 39 -3.82 -0.11 -7.28
CA GLU A 39 -5.28 0.05 -7.41
C GLU A 39 -6.02 -1.28 -7.38
N GLU A 40 -5.53 -2.29 -8.08
CA GLU A 40 -6.10 -3.65 -8.06
C GLU A 40 -6.11 -4.22 -6.62
N PHE A 41 -4.99 -4.06 -5.90
CA PHE A 41 -4.89 -4.53 -4.51
C PHE A 41 -5.84 -3.77 -3.56
N LEU A 42 -5.91 -2.45 -3.66
CA LEU A 42 -6.81 -1.64 -2.82
C LEU A 42 -8.29 -1.94 -3.13
N THR A 43 -8.63 -2.14 -4.41
CA THR A 43 -9.96 -2.57 -4.84
C THR A 43 -10.32 -3.93 -4.27
N TYR A 44 -9.38 -4.88 -4.31
CA TYR A 44 -9.56 -6.19 -3.68
C TYR A 44 -9.83 -6.06 -2.17
N LEU A 45 -9.08 -5.20 -1.46
CA LEU A 45 -9.32 -4.95 -0.03
C LEU A 45 -10.70 -4.36 0.25
N ALA A 46 -11.19 -3.47 -0.63
CA ALA A 46 -12.49 -2.84 -0.49
C ALA A 46 -13.65 -3.81 -0.76
N VAL A 47 -13.59 -4.55 -1.87
CA VAL A 47 -14.69 -5.40 -2.35
C VAL A 47 -14.72 -6.74 -1.63
N GLN A 48 -13.58 -7.44 -1.59
CA GLN A 48 -13.50 -8.80 -1.06
C GLN A 48 -13.14 -8.80 0.42
N GLY A 49 -12.22 -7.93 0.83
CA GLY A 49 -11.79 -7.82 2.22
C GLY A 49 -12.78 -7.09 3.13
N LYS A 50 -13.74 -6.32 2.57
CA LYS A 50 -14.67 -5.43 3.29
C LYS A 50 -13.99 -4.60 4.39
N VAL A 51 -12.72 -4.24 4.17
CA VAL A 51 -11.94 -3.58 5.22
C VAL A 51 -12.36 -2.11 5.31
N ALA A 52 -12.44 -1.60 6.54
CA ALA A 52 -12.80 -0.22 6.80
C ALA A 52 -11.91 0.78 6.04
N THR A 53 -12.44 1.96 5.70
CA THR A 53 -11.72 3.00 4.95
C THR A 53 -10.38 3.35 5.57
N LYS A 54 -10.30 3.46 6.91
CA LYS A 54 -9.04 3.71 7.63
C LYS A 54 -7.99 2.63 7.40
N THR A 55 -8.42 1.37 7.30
CA THR A 55 -7.55 0.22 7.02
C THR A 55 -7.00 0.31 5.59
N GLN A 56 -7.82 0.69 4.60
CA GLN A 56 -7.37 0.92 3.24
C GLN A 56 -6.39 2.10 3.15
N SER A 57 -6.66 3.19 3.88
CA SER A 57 -5.72 4.32 3.95
C SER A 57 -4.37 3.90 4.53
N LEU A 58 -4.34 3.02 5.53
CA LEU A 58 -3.09 2.50 6.07
C LEU A 58 -2.35 1.63 5.05
N ALA A 59 -3.05 0.81 4.27
CA ALA A 59 -2.48 0.04 3.18
C ALA A 59 -1.88 0.95 2.11
N LEU A 60 -2.64 1.94 1.62
CA LEU A 60 -2.16 2.93 0.64
C LEU A 60 -0.94 3.68 1.15
N ASN A 61 -0.95 4.19 2.40
CA ASN A 61 0.20 4.88 2.98
C ASN A 61 1.44 3.99 3.04
N SER A 62 1.26 2.70 3.32
CA SER A 62 2.36 1.71 3.35
C SER A 62 2.97 1.51 1.97
N LEU A 63 2.15 1.44 0.93
CA LEU A 63 2.60 1.28 -0.45
C LEU A 63 3.22 2.58 -0.98
N SER A 64 2.60 3.73 -0.74
CA SER A 64 3.18 5.04 -1.07
C SER A 64 4.56 5.22 -0.43
N PHE A 65 4.75 4.78 0.82
CA PHE A 65 6.06 4.77 1.45
C PHE A 65 7.05 3.85 0.74
N LEU A 66 6.66 2.61 0.40
CA LEU A 66 7.53 1.67 -0.32
C LEU A 66 8.04 2.29 -1.63
N TYR A 67 7.14 2.80 -2.45
CA TYR A 67 7.46 3.35 -3.76
C TYR A 67 8.29 4.63 -3.68
N LYS A 68 7.93 5.55 -2.79
CA LYS A 68 8.64 6.82 -2.61
C LYS A 68 9.99 6.66 -1.93
N GLU A 69 10.04 5.96 -0.80
CA GLU A 69 11.21 5.99 0.08
C GLU A 69 12.18 4.85 -0.18
N ILE A 70 11.71 3.69 -0.65
CA ILE A 70 12.54 2.51 -0.88
C ILE A 70 12.88 2.37 -2.36
N LEU A 71 11.88 2.30 -3.24
CA LEU A 71 12.08 2.07 -4.68
C LEU A 71 12.50 3.31 -5.45
N LYS A 72 12.29 4.50 -4.88
CA LYS A 72 12.58 5.80 -5.51
C LYS A 72 11.82 6.04 -6.83
N THR A 73 10.70 5.34 -6.99
CA THR A 73 9.78 5.45 -8.12
C THR A 73 8.41 5.78 -7.54
N PRO A 74 8.14 7.05 -7.17
CA PRO A 74 6.90 7.41 -6.51
C PRO A 74 5.70 7.10 -7.42
N LEU A 75 4.65 6.58 -6.81
CA LEU A 75 3.34 6.38 -7.44
C LEU A 75 2.78 7.72 -7.94
N SER A 76 1.94 7.68 -8.99
CA SER A 76 1.32 8.92 -9.48
C SER A 76 0.38 9.55 -8.45
N LEU A 77 0.21 10.88 -8.56
CA LEU A 77 -0.68 11.65 -7.68
C LEU A 77 -2.17 11.30 -7.88
N GLU A 78 -2.50 10.61 -8.96
CA GLU A 78 -3.87 10.20 -9.32
C GLU A 78 -4.37 8.99 -8.53
N ILE A 79 -3.48 8.24 -7.84
CA ILE A 79 -3.89 7.20 -6.88
C ILE A 79 -4.45 7.79 -5.57
N ARG A 80 -5.04 8.98 -5.62
CA ARG A 80 -6.05 9.40 -4.65
C ARG A 80 -7.30 8.57 -4.93
N PHE A 81 -7.24 7.30 -4.54
CA PHE A 81 -8.36 6.38 -4.45
C PHE A 81 -9.55 7.19 -3.94
N GLN A 82 -10.53 7.39 -4.81
CA GLN A 82 -11.70 8.21 -4.51
C GLN A 82 -12.17 7.84 -3.12
N ARG A 83 -12.38 8.83 -2.24
CA ARG A 83 -13.21 8.63 -1.06
C ARG A 83 -14.44 7.93 -1.58
N VAL A 84 -14.56 6.63 -1.36
CA VAL A 84 -15.81 5.91 -1.59
C VAL A 84 -16.73 6.54 -0.56
N VAL A 85 -17.46 7.55 -1.03
CA VAL A 85 -18.65 8.06 -0.37
C VAL A 85 -19.61 6.89 -0.47
N ALA A 86 -19.66 6.13 0.62
CA ALA A 86 -20.88 5.40 0.94
C ALA A 86 -21.88 6.40 1.50
#